data_AF-R9JIQ7-F1
#
_entry.id   AF-R9JIQ7-F1
#
_cell.length_a   1.000
_cell.length_b   1.000
_cell.length_c   1.000
_cell.angle_alpha   90.00
_cell.angle_beta   90.00
_cell.angle_gamma   90.00
#
_symmetry.space_group_name_H-M   'P 1'
#
loop_
_entity.id
_entity.type
_entity.pdbx_description
1 polymer ?
#
loop_
_entity_poly.entity_id
_entity_poly.type
_entity_poly.pdbx_seq_one_letter_code
_entity_poly.pdbx_strand_id
1 'polypeptide(L)'
;MIPQAKHTQELFSIIIQHNSVQEIRETIKLFMDSMKDTTLNTLLMKDSDYQTCQQEYLRAYECYQNDDFSTAQRDTVDSMLAQIDECHLAYATNAYFAGLIDSYRIIKSMES
;
A
#
# COMPACT_ATOMS: atom_id res chain seq x y z
N MET A 1 -5.68 22.73 10.65
CA MET A 1 -4.32 22.62 11.21
C MET A 1 -3.67 21.40 10.57
N ILE A 2 -2.54 21.59 9.90
CA ILE A 2 -2.00 20.61 8.95
C ILE A 2 -1.16 19.55 9.71
N PRO A 3 -1.26 18.24 9.38
CA PRO A 3 -0.55 17.15 10.09
C PRO A 3 1.00 17.17 9.99
N GLN A 4 1.57 18.14 9.27
CA GLN A 4 2.98 18.19 8.88
C GLN A 4 3.97 18.22 10.06
N ALA A 5 3.60 18.83 11.19
CA ALA A 5 4.47 18.87 12.36
C ALA A 5 4.66 17.49 13.04
N LYS A 6 3.67 16.60 12.90
CA LYS A 6 3.63 15.33 13.64
C LYS A 6 4.60 14.29 13.07
N HIS A 7 4.67 14.16 11.75
CA HIS A 7 5.55 13.20 11.08
C HIS A 7 7.03 13.53 11.27
N THR A 8 7.37 14.82 11.25
CA THR A 8 8.74 15.30 11.44
C THR A 8 9.20 15.10 12.89
N GLN A 9 8.34 15.36 13.89
CA GLN A 9 8.63 15.08 15.30
C GLN A 9 8.77 13.57 15.59
N GLU A 10 7.93 12.72 14.98
CA GLU A 10 8.05 11.26 15.11
C GLU A 10 9.38 10.76 14.54
N LEU A 11 9.80 11.24 13.37
CA LEU A 11 11.10 10.95 12.75
C LEU A 11 12.28 11.35 13.65
N PHE A 12 12.27 12.55 14.22
CA PHE A 12 13.32 12.99 15.14
C PHE A 12 13.33 12.19 16.44
N SER A 13 12.17 11.80 16.96
CA SER A 13 12.07 10.96 18.17
C SER A 13 12.71 9.58 17.95
N ILE A 14 12.51 9.00 16.76
CA ILE A 14 13.14 7.76 16.33
C ILE A 14 14.66 7.91 16.28
N ILE A 15 15.16 8.98 15.63
CA ILE A 15 16.61 9.21 15.49
C ILE A 15 17.30 9.36 16.85
N ILE A 16 16.63 9.95 17.84
CA ILE A 16 17.17 10.20 19.18
C ILE A 16 17.16 8.95 20.07
N GLN A 17 16.28 7.97 19.81
CA GLN A 17 16.14 6.76 20.65
C GLN A 17 17.08 5.60 20.29
N HIS A 18 17.66 5.60 19.08
CA HIS A 18 18.47 4.47 18.59
C HIS A 18 19.98 4.70 18.75
N ASN A 19 20.70 3.64 19.11
CA ASN A 19 22.13 3.72 19.48
C ASN A 19 23.08 3.41 18.30
N SER A 20 22.56 3.02 17.13
CA SER A 20 23.37 2.78 15.93
C SER A 20 22.74 3.34 14.65
N VAL A 21 23.60 3.73 13.71
CA VAL A 21 23.19 4.23 12.38
C VAL A 21 22.36 3.19 11.62
N GLN A 22 22.61 1.90 11.84
CA GLN A 22 21.85 0.81 11.22
C GLN A 22 20.42 0.74 11.76
N GLU A 23 20.24 0.80 13.09
CA GLU A 23 18.91 0.84 13.72
C GLU A 23 18.12 2.07 13.25
N ILE A 24 18.75 3.24 13.22
CA ILE A 24 18.13 4.47 12.71
C ILE A 24 17.65 4.27 11.27
N ARG A 25 18.48 3.68 10.40
CA ARG A 25 18.13 3.42 8.99
C ARG A 25 16.95 2.46 8.86
N GLU A 26 16.91 1.40 9.66
CA GLU A 26 15.82 0.41 9.63
C GLU A 26 14.51 1.02 10.11
N THR A 27 14.53 1.78 11.20
CA THR A 27 13.31 2.44 11.71
C THR A 27 12.80 3.50 10.74
N ILE A 28 13.67 4.26 10.08
CA ILE A 28 13.27 5.22 9.03
C ILE A 28 12.63 4.50 7.84
N LYS A 29 13.16 3.34 7.41
CA LYS A 29 12.53 2.53 6.36
C LYS A 29 11.11 2.10 6.73
N LEU A 30 10.94 1.54 7.94
CA LEU A 30 9.62 1.12 8.44
C LEU A 30 8.62 2.29 8.48
N PHE A 31 9.09 3.47 8.90
CA PHE A 31 8.28 4.67 8.91
C PHE A 31 7.87 5.11 7.48
N MET A 32 8.81 5.12 6.53
CA MET A 32 8.52 5.46 5.15
C MET A 32 7.58 4.46 4.48
N ASP A 33 7.72 3.16 4.77
CA ASP A 33 6.80 2.14 4.30
C ASP A 33 5.39 2.35 4.85
N SER A 34 5.26 2.65 6.14
CA SER A 34 3.97 2.98 6.76
C SER A 34 3.30 4.23 6.17
N MET A 35 4.09 5.27 5.88
CA MET A 35 3.58 6.47 5.18
C MET A 35 3.07 6.12 3.79
N LYS A 36 3.89 5.41 3.00
CA LYS A 36 3.55 4.97 1.65
C LYS A 36 2.27 4.15 1.63
N ASP A 37 2.12 3.21 2.56
CA ASP A 37 0.92 2.37 2.67
C ASP A 37 -0.34 3.20 3.01
N THR A 38 -0.20 4.19 3.90
CA THR A 38 -1.29 5.11 4.24
C THR A 38 -1.72 5.95 3.04
N THR A 39 -0.75 6.51 2.31
CA THR A 39 -1.02 7.31 1.12
C THR A 39 -1.61 6.44 -0.01
N LEU A 40 -1.07 5.23 -0.22
CA LEU A 40 -1.57 4.27 -1.18
C LEU A 40 -3.04 3.91 -0.92
N ASN A 41 -3.37 3.53 0.31
CA ASN A 41 -4.75 3.23 0.69
C ASN A 41 -5.68 4.43 0.44
N THR A 42 -5.21 5.64 0.71
CA THR A 42 -5.98 6.86 0.44
C THR A 42 -6.22 7.06 -1.07
N LEU A 43 -5.25 6.77 -1.91
CA LEU A 43 -5.40 6.84 -3.38
C LEU A 43 -6.38 5.77 -3.87
N LEU A 44 -6.20 4.51 -3.44
CA LEU A 44 -7.06 3.39 -3.83
C LEU A 44 -8.51 3.58 -3.39
N MET A 45 -8.76 4.16 -2.21
CA MET A 45 -10.12 4.47 -1.75
C MET A 45 -10.83 5.53 -2.60
N LYS A 46 -10.07 6.40 -3.27
CA LYS A 46 -10.61 7.47 -4.13
C LYS A 46 -10.71 7.08 -5.60
N ASP A 47 -10.08 5.99 -5.99
CA ASP A 47 -10.10 5.44 -7.34
C ASP A 47 -11.37 4.59 -7.53
N SER A 48 -12.39 5.16 -8.16
CA SER A 48 -13.70 4.51 -8.36
C SER A 48 -13.61 3.23 -9.18
N ASP A 49 -12.69 3.20 -10.15
CA ASP A 49 -12.57 2.08 -11.08
C ASP A 49 -11.90 0.92 -10.35
N TYR A 50 -10.83 1.20 -9.61
CA TYR A 50 -10.20 0.21 -8.72
C TYR A 50 -11.20 -0.35 -7.70
N GLN A 51 -11.98 0.51 -7.02
CA GLN A 51 -12.97 0.06 -6.03
C GLN A 51 -14.07 -0.82 -6.65
N THR A 52 -14.54 -0.47 -7.85
CA THR A 52 -15.55 -1.25 -8.56
C THR A 52 -15.01 -2.63 -8.92
N CYS A 53 -13.83 -2.69 -9.55
CA CYS A 53 -13.19 -3.96 -9.87
C CYS A 53 -12.90 -4.80 -8.62
N GLN A 54 -12.44 -4.18 -7.53
CA GLN A 54 -12.16 -4.87 -6.28
C GLN A 54 -13.42 -5.48 -5.66
N GLN A 55 -14.56 -4.78 -5.70
CA GLN A 55 -15.82 -5.30 -5.18
C GLN A 55 -16.36 -6.45 -6.04
N GLU A 56 -16.27 -6.35 -7.36
CA GLU A 56 -16.66 -7.43 -8.27
C GLU A 56 -15.79 -8.67 -8.05
N TYR A 57 -14.48 -8.48 -7.92
CA TYR A 57 -13.54 -9.55 -7.57
C TYR A 57 -13.93 -10.23 -6.25
N LEU A 58 -14.13 -9.46 -5.18
CA LEU A 58 -14.46 -10.03 -3.87
C LEU A 58 -15.76 -10.82 -3.89
N ARG A 59 -16.79 -10.31 -4.59
CA ARG A 59 -18.06 -11.04 -4.77
C ARG A 59 -17.87 -12.34 -5.56
N ALA A 60 -17.14 -12.28 -6.67
CA ALA A 60 -16.87 -13.46 -7.48
C ALA A 60 -16.07 -14.51 -6.69
N TYR A 61 -15.08 -14.07 -5.91
CA TYR A 61 -14.28 -14.93 -5.05
C TYR A 61 -15.10 -15.55 -3.92
N GLU A 62 -16.01 -14.79 -3.31
CA GLU A 62 -16.91 -15.30 -2.28
C GLU A 62 -17.91 -16.33 -2.85
N CYS A 63 -18.45 -16.10 -4.06
CA CYS A 63 -19.21 -17.11 -4.78
C CYS A 63 -18.36 -18.37 -5.06
N TYR A 64 -17.12 -18.17 -5.52
CA TYR A 64 -16.20 -19.27 -5.80
C TYR A 64 -15.91 -20.16 -4.57
N GLN A 65 -15.73 -19.54 -3.40
CA GLN A 65 -15.47 -20.26 -2.16
C GLN A 65 -16.67 -21.07 -1.67
N ASN A 66 -17.89 -20.55 -1.86
CA ASN A 66 -19.12 -21.14 -1.33
C ASN A 66 -19.77 -22.19 -2.25
N ASP A 67 -19.36 -22.27 -3.52
CA ASP A 67 -19.88 -23.25 -4.48
C ASP A 67 -19.04 -24.55 -4.51
N ASP A 68 -19.74 -25.65 -4.81
CA ASP A 68 -19.14 -26.99 -4.90
C ASP A 68 -18.56 -27.22 -6.30
N PHE A 69 -17.39 -26.62 -6.55
CA PHE A 69 -16.60 -26.86 -7.76
C PHE A 69 -15.75 -28.13 -7.64
N SER A 70 -15.65 -28.88 -8.74
CA SER A 70 -14.69 -29.98 -8.83
C SER A 70 -13.25 -29.47 -8.75
N THR A 71 -12.31 -30.33 -8.32
CA THR A 71 -10.89 -29.98 -8.18
C THR A 71 -10.31 -29.42 -9.48
N ALA A 72 -10.64 -30.00 -10.64
CA ALA A 72 -10.14 -29.51 -11.93
C ALA A 72 -10.68 -28.10 -12.30
N GLN A 73 -11.91 -27.78 -11.90
CA GLN A 73 -12.47 -26.43 -12.09
C GLN A 73 -11.81 -25.42 -11.15
N ARG A 74 -11.55 -25.82 -9.90
CA ARG A 74 -10.83 -25.00 -8.92
C ARG A 74 -9.40 -24.70 -9.39
N ASP A 75 -8.65 -25.72 -9.81
CA ASP A 75 -7.29 -25.57 -10.33
C ASP A 75 -7.23 -24.60 -11.53
N THR A 76 -8.25 -24.63 -12.39
CA THR A 76 -8.34 -23.72 -13.55
C THR A 76 -8.55 -22.27 -13.10
N VAL A 77 -9.48 -22.05 -12.17
CA VAL A 77 -9.79 -20.71 -11.64
C VAL A 77 -8.61 -20.16 -10.84
N ASP A 78 -7.99 -20.97 -9.98
CA ASP A 78 -6.83 -20.58 -9.19
C ASP A 78 -5.62 -20.23 -10.07
N SER A 79 -5.41 -20.97 -11.17
CA SER A 79 -4.36 -20.64 -12.13
C SER A 79 -4.64 -19.33 -12.89
N MET A 80 -5.91 -19.02 -13.17
CA MET A 80 -6.29 -17.72 -13.77
C MET A 80 -6.15 -16.58 -12.77
N LEU A 81 -6.52 -16.79 -11.50
CA LEU A 81 -6.36 -15.82 -10.42
C LEU A 81 -4.87 -15.46 -10.22
N ALA A 82 -3.99 -16.46 -10.23
CA ALA A 82 -2.55 -16.23 -10.15
C ALA A 82 -1.99 -15.40 -11.32
N GLN A 83 -2.64 -15.41 -12.49
CA GLN A 83 -2.26 -14.56 -13.63
C GLN A 83 -2.88 -13.16 -13.56
N ILE A 84 -4.05 -13.01 -12.93
CA ILE A 84 -4.67 -11.69 -12.69
C ILE A 84 -3.83 -10.83 -11.75
N ASP A 85 -3.01 -11.43 -10.89
CA ASP A 85 -2.03 -10.69 -10.10
C ASP A 85 -1.00 -9.93 -10.97
N GLU A 86 -0.82 -10.28 -12.24
CA GLU A 86 -0.01 -9.47 -13.17
C GLU A 86 -0.75 -8.21 -13.68
N CYS A 87 -2.08 -8.16 -13.57
CA CYS A 87 -2.93 -7.02 -13.95
C CYS A 87 -3.03 -5.93 -12.85
N HIS A 88 -2.27 -6.03 -11.76
CA HIS A 88 -2.14 -5.01 -10.70
C HIS A 88 -1.52 -3.68 -11.16
N LEU A 89 -1.56 -3.33 -12.45
CA LEU A 89 -0.99 -2.10 -13.00
C LEU A 89 -1.55 -0.85 -12.33
N ALA A 90 -2.86 -0.80 -12.06
CA ALA A 90 -3.49 0.33 -11.37
C ALA A 90 -2.99 0.44 -9.92
N TYR A 91 -2.88 -0.69 -9.21
CA TYR A 91 -2.33 -0.75 -7.86
C TYR A 91 -0.85 -0.32 -7.84
N ALA A 92 -0.03 -0.87 -8.74
CA ALA A 92 1.39 -0.55 -8.88
C ALA A 92 1.62 0.93 -9.22
N THR A 93 0.78 1.48 -10.11
CA THR A 93 0.81 2.91 -10.47
C THR A 93 0.47 3.79 -9.26
N ASN A 94 -0.59 3.45 -8.51
CA ASN A 94 -0.96 4.17 -7.30
C ASN A 94 0.11 4.04 -6.20
N ALA A 95 0.76 2.88 -6.06
CA ALA A 95 1.86 2.66 -5.11
C ALA A 95 3.09 3.51 -5.45
N TYR A 96 3.42 3.63 -6.74
CA TYR A 96 4.48 4.51 -7.21
C TYR A 96 4.18 5.98 -6.91
N PHE A 97 2.97 6.45 -7.22
CA PHE A 97 2.56 7.84 -6.91
C PHE A 97 2.53 8.12 -5.41
N ALA A 98 2.11 7.16 -4.58
CA ALA A 98 2.16 7.28 -3.12
C ALA A 98 3.59 7.56 -2.63
N GLY A 99 4.56 6.76 -3.11
CA GLY A 99 5.98 6.95 -2.77
C GLY A 99 6.52 8.32 -3.19
N LEU A 100 6.16 8.82 -4.38
CA LEU A 100 6.55 10.15 -4.84
C LEU A 100 5.97 11.27 -3.98
N ILE A 101 4.68 11.18 -3.65
CA ILE A 101 3.97 12.16 -2.82
C ILE A 101 4.62 12.24 -1.43
N ASP A 102 4.92 11.10 -0.82
CA ASP A 102 5.51 11.07 0.51
C ASP A 102 6.96 11.54 0.52
N SER A 103 7.74 11.19 -0.50
CA SER A 103 9.09 11.73 -0.70
C SER A 103 9.07 13.26 -0.80
N TYR A 104 8.14 13.82 -1.59
CA TYR A 104 7.97 15.26 -1.71
C TYR A 104 7.57 15.92 -0.38
N ARG A 105 6.65 15.30 0.38
CA ARG A 105 6.24 15.80 1.71
C ARG A 105 7.42 15.87 2.68
N ILE A 106 8.28 14.87 2.68
CA ILE A 106 9.47 14.83 3.52
C ILE A 106 10.44 15.96 3.15
N ILE A 107 10.78 16.10 1.86
CA ILE A 107 11.69 17.17 1.39
C ILE A 107 11.13 18.54 1.76
N LYS A 108 9.84 18.77 1.51
CA LYS A 108 9.18 20.04 1.85
C LYS A 108 9.18 20.33 3.36
N SER A 109 9.06 19.30 4.21
CA SER A 109 9.15 19.46 5.67
C SER A 109 10.54 19.79 6.18
N MET A 110 11.59 19.57 5.37
CA MET A 110 12.97 19.95 5.70
C MET A 110 13.31 21.38 5.26
N GLU A 111 12.54 21.96 4.34
CA GLU A 111 12.73 23.33 3.83
C GLU A 111 11.94 24.40 4.60
N SER A 112 11.03 24.00 5.51
CA SER A 112 10.23 24.89 6.39
C SER A 112 10.74 24.86 7.82
#